data_AF-A0A381U4Y1-F1
#
_entry.id   AF-A0A381U4Y1-F1
#
_cell.length_a   1.000
_cell.length_b   1.000
_cell.length_c   1.000
_cell.angle_alpha   90.00
_cell.angle_beta   90.00
_cell.angle_gamma   90.00
#
_symmetry.space_group_name_H-M   'P 1'
#
loop_
_entity.id
_entity.type
_entity.pdbx_description
1 polymer ?
#
loop_
_entity_poly.entity_id
_entity_poly.type
_entity_poly.pdbx_seq_one_letter_code
_entity_poly.pdbx_strand_id
1 'polypeptide(L)'
;MSVWSDQVFLTGGTATREPLCRPLEEIVKEVGRDIGYVASNCIVADRYTVHDHVCKETRDPREWTTHVNDQCIAIGWAGYDEKVGWLPPEHFLVHHLTDAIWQSCRSGRLKGQGPDGKLLVRVRENADDWRIEHILITLQQQPEISLMQVTGLVLTELEEAYARLKKRDRRWQAKWQEIRVLVNPNGPLINGGSDGDNGQTGRKLVMDYYGPRVPIGGGALSGKDLSHIDRAGAYAAREAALTAVVTGALTCKVVLSYAPNLDEPLDVIYEMEGRGKRLPTSWFAHPEVVGRYRTRHEHLGNAWSNYPSGKCRLPLPSTGVPNNSVLLVRSG
;
A
#
# COMPACT_ATOMS: atom_id res chain seq x y z
N MET A 1 0.33 -15.40 8.12
CA MET A 1 0.12 -15.00 9.53
C MET A 1 -1.32 -14.55 9.73
N SER A 2 -1.90 -14.88 10.88
CA SER A 2 -3.16 -14.30 11.35
C SER A 2 -3.04 -13.88 12.82
N VAL A 3 -3.86 -12.93 13.26
CA VAL A 3 -3.86 -12.42 14.63
C VAL A 3 -5.29 -12.18 15.13
N TRP A 4 -5.57 -12.54 16.37
CA TRP A 4 -6.83 -12.29 17.08
C TRP A 4 -6.56 -12.15 18.57
N SER A 5 -7.02 -11.05 19.17
CA SER A 5 -6.66 -10.63 20.53
C SER A 5 -5.15 -10.71 20.74
N ASP A 6 -4.69 -11.30 21.85
CA ASP A 6 -3.27 -11.53 22.15
C ASP A 6 -2.71 -12.81 21.47
N GLN A 7 -3.40 -13.42 20.50
CA GLN A 7 -2.97 -14.66 19.83
C GLN A 7 -2.46 -14.38 18.40
N VAL A 8 -1.20 -14.72 18.12
CA VAL A 8 -0.59 -14.62 16.78
C VAL A 8 -0.29 -16.00 16.25
N PHE A 9 -0.80 -16.33 15.06
CA PHE A 9 -0.58 -17.61 14.41
C PHE A 9 0.31 -17.43 13.18
N LEU A 10 1.48 -18.07 13.22
CA LEU A 10 2.42 -18.12 12.11
C LEU A 10 2.33 -19.48 11.44
N THR A 11 2.01 -19.49 10.15
CA THR A 11 1.86 -20.69 9.32
C THR A 11 2.54 -20.46 7.97
N GLY A 12 2.76 -21.53 7.22
CA GLY A 12 3.44 -21.49 5.92
C GLY A 12 4.80 -22.17 5.97
N GLY A 13 5.69 -21.80 5.06
CA GLY A 13 7.01 -22.41 4.92
C GLY A 13 8.12 -21.39 4.72
N THR A 14 9.30 -21.72 5.20
CA THR A 14 10.56 -20.98 4.96
C THR A 14 11.64 -21.97 4.59
N ALA A 15 12.46 -21.61 3.61
CA ALA A 15 13.66 -22.34 3.24
C ALA A 15 14.83 -21.35 3.22
N THR A 16 15.83 -21.58 4.06
CA THR A 16 17.01 -20.71 4.18
C THR A 16 18.26 -21.56 4.35
N ARG A 17 19.41 -21.13 3.82
CA ARG A 17 20.67 -21.88 4.00
C ARG A 17 21.14 -21.88 5.45
N GLU A 18 20.88 -20.78 6.13
CA GLU A 18 21.17 -20.59 7.54
C GLU A 18 19.85 -20.47 8.29
N PRO A 19 19.74 -21.05 9.49
CA PRO A 19 18.59 -20.83 10.35
C PRO A 19 18.34 -19.34 10.61
N LEU A 20 17.09 -18.99 10.93
CA LEU A 20 16.76 -17.63 11.37
C LEU A 20 17.61 -17.26 12.58
N CYS A 21 18.21 -16.08 12.54
CA CYS A 21 19.12 -15.61 13.60
C CYS A 21 18.41 -15.35 14.94
N ARG A 22 17.08 -15.17 14.92
CA ARG A 22 16.24 -14.88 16.07
C ARG A 22 14.92 -15.65 15.97
N PRO A 23 14.30 -16.06 17.10
CA PRO A 23 12.99 -16.68 17.10
C PRO A 23 11.93 -15.78 16.46
N LEU A 24 10.96 -16.38 15.75
CA LEU A 24 9.86 -15.63 15.12
C LEU A 24 9.02 -14.87 16.16
N GLU A 25 8.90 -15.40 17.37
CA GLU A 25 8.23 -14.72 18.49
C GLU A 25 8.87 -13.35 18.79
N GLU A 26 10.20 -13.30 18.84
CA GLU A 26 10.93 -12.06 19.14
C GLU A 26 10.68 -11.01 18.06
N ILE A 27 10.69 -11.44 16.79
CA ILE A 27 10.39 -10.59 15.63
C ILE A 27 8.95 -10.07 15.69
N VAL A 28 7.98 -10.94 15.98
CA VAL A 28 6.57 -10.55 16.09
C VAL A 28 6.38 -9.50 17.19
N LYS A 29 6.98 -9.71 18.37
CA LYS A 29 6.87 -8.76 19.49
C LYS A 29 7.57 -7.44 19.18
N GLU A 30 8.74 -7.48 18.53
CA GLU A 30 9.44 -6.28 18.05
C GLU A 30 8.60 -5.48 17.06
N VAL A 31 8.07 -6.11 16.01
CA VAL A 31 7.21 -5.45 15.03
C VAL A 31 5.95 -4.88 15.70
N GLY A 32 5.33 -5.60 16.63
CA GLY A 32 4.17 -5.11 17.38
C GLY A 32 4.50 -3.86 18.21
N ARG A 33 5.67 -3.82 18.86
CA ARG A 33 6.15 -2.64 19.59
C ARG A 33 6.43 -1.47 18.64
N ASP A 34 7.01 -1.72 17.48
CA ASP A 34 7.31 -0.69 16.47
C ASP A 34 6.06 -0.08 15.85
N ILE A 35 4.99 -0.89 15.69
CA ILE A 35 3.65 -0.42 15.32
C ILE A 35 3.07 0.46 16.44
N GLY A 36 3.42 0.20 17.70
CA GLY A 36 2.94 0.96 18.85
C GLY A 36 1.94 0.22 19.72
N TYR A 37 1.81 -1.10 19.59
CA TYR A 37 1.08 -1.95 20.54
C TYR A 37 1.88 -2.12 21.84
N VAL A 38 1.96 -1.03 22.60
CA VAL A 38 2.66 -0.94 23.89
C VAL A 38 1.67 -0.86 25.06
N ALA A 39 2.17 -0.85 26.30
CA ALA A 39 1.37 -0.97 27.53
C ALA A 39 0.16 -0.02 27.67
N SER A 40 0.15 1.12 26.98
CA SER A 40 -0.99 2.06 26.97
C SER A 40 -2.12 1.64 26.03
N ASN A 41 -2.00 0.54 25.29
CA ASN A 41 -3.02 0.08 24.35
C ASN A 41 -3.79 -1.12 24.89
N CYS A 42 -5.00 -1.34 24.36
CA CYS A 42 -5.80 -2.53 24.65
C CYS A 42 -5.07 -3.83 24.23
N ILE A 43 -4.29 -3.77 23.16
CA ILE A 43 -3.35 -4.82 22.73
C ILE A 43 -1.92 -4.41 23.05
N VAL A 44 -1.18 -5.33 23.66
CA VAL A 44 0.22 -5.13 24.03
C VAL A 44 1.04 -6.26 23.44
N ALA A 45 1.99 -5.91 22.57
CA ALA A 45 2.79 -6.88 21.83
C ALA A 45 3.53 -7.88 22.75
N ASP A 46 4.00 -7.42 23.91
CA ASP A 46 4.70 -8.27 24.87
C ASP A 46 3.80 -9.37 25.48
N ARG A 47 2.47 -9.18 25.44
CA ARG A 47 1.49 -10.20 25.87
C ARG A 47 1.15 -11.21 24.79
N TYR A 48 1.63 -11.03 23.55
CA TYR A 48 1.33 -11.97 22.48
C TYR A 48 1.81 -13.38 22.80
N THR A 49 0.89 -14.33 22.68
CA THR A 49 1.19 -15.76 22.53
C THR A 49 1.39 -16.05 21.06
N VAL A 50 2.62 -16.41 20.67
CA VAL A 50 2.96 -16.70 19.28
C VAL A 50 2.93 -18.21 19.04
N HIS A 51 1.96 -18.65 18.24
CA HIS A 51 1.80 -20.03 17.78
C HIS A 51 2.58 -20.21 16.48
N ASP A 52 3.81 -20.71 16.61
CA ASP A 52 4.71 -20.94 15.49
C ASP A 52 4.51 -22.34 14.89
N HIS A 53 3.74 -22.38 13.79
CA HIS A 53 3.51 -23.56 12.96
C HIS A 53 4.18 -23.43 11.58
N VAL A 54 5.23 -22.62 11.46
CA VAL A 54 5.96 -22.46 10.20
C VAL A 54 6.85 -23.67 9.98
N CYS A 55 6.74 -24.31 8.81
CA CYS A 55 7.70 -25.31 8.35
C CYS A 55 9.03 -24.61 8.03
N LYS A 56 10.08 -24.92 8.79
CA LYS A 56 11.41 -24.30 8.64
C LYS A 56 12.41 -25.31 8.10
N GLU A 57 12.96 -25.04 6.94
CA GLU A 57 13.89 -25.93 6.27
C GLU A 57 15.25 -25.26 6.09
N THR A 58 16.31 -25.97 6.47
CA THR A 58 17.69 -25.49 6.28
C THR A 58 18.25 -26.08 4.98
N ARG A 59 18.01 -25.40 3.86
CA ARG A 59 18.46 -25.80 2.51
C ARG A 59 18.61 -24.60 1.58
N ASP A 60 19.13 -24.82 0.37
CA ASP A 60 19.19 -23.77 -0.64
C ASP A 60 17.77 -23.48 -1.19
N PRO A 61 17.19 -22.29 -0.94
CA PRO A 61 15.85 -21.97 -1.46
C PRO A 61 15.78 -21.91 -2.99
N ARG A 62 16.94 -21.83 -3.67
CA ARG A 62 17.02 -21.77 -5.14
C ARG A 62 16.51 -23.02 -5.84
N GLU A 63 16.44 -24.17 -5.16
CA GLU A 63 15.93 -25.42 -5.73
C GLU A 63 14.53 -25.25 -6.37
N TRP A 64 13.68 -24.40 -5.79
CA TRP A 64 12.28 -24.22 -6.21
C TRP A 64 11.96 -22.82 -6.70
N THR A 65 12.99 -21.98 -6.84
CA THR A 65 12.81 -20.53 -7.05
C THR A 65 13.62 -19.99 -8.22
N THR A 66 14.19 -20.87 -9.04
CA THR A 66 14.85 -20.53 -10.32
C THR A 66 13.89 -20.48 -11.50
N HIS A 67 12.62 -20.84 -11.31
CA HIS A 67 11.57 -20.83 -12.31
C HIS A 67 10.27 -20.32 -11.68
N VAL A 68 9.27 -20.03 -12.51
CA VAL A 68 7.92 -19.72 -12.05
C VAL A 68 7.34 -20.94 -11.34
N ASN A 69 7.08 -20.83 -10.04
CA ASN A 69 6.58 -21.93 -9.22
C ASN A 69 5.05 -21.97 -9.06
N ASP A 70 4.34 -20.95 -9.55
CA ASP A 70 2.89 -20.84 -9.49
C ASP A 70 2.34 -20.09 -10.72
N GLN A 71 1.08 -20.38 -11.09
CA GLN A 71 0.38 -19.59 -12.10
C GLN A 71 0.04 -18.21 -11.54
N CYS A 72 0.20 -17.17 -12.34
CA CYS A 72 0.03 -15.81 -11.84
C CYS A 72 -0.51 -14.88 -12.92
N ILE A 73 -1.48 -14.05 -12.53
CA ILE A 73 -1.81 -12.83 -13.25
C ILE A 73 -1.26 -11.68 -12.42
N ALA A 74 -0.30 -10.94 -12.97
CA ALA A 74 0.26 -9.76 -12.32
C ALA A 74 -0.20 -8.50 -13.07
N ILE A 75 -0.70 -7.51 -12.34
CA ILE A 75 -1.18 -6.25 -12.90
C ILE A 75 -0.32 -5.09 -12.40
N GLY A 76 0.25 -4.38 -13.36
CA GLY A 76 0.92 -3.11 -13.20
C GLY A 76 0.03 -1.99 -13.69
N TRP A 77 0.06 -0.85 -13.02
CA TRP A 77 -0.60 0.35 -13.52
C TRP A 77 0.27 1.56 -13.25
N ALA A 78 0.20 2.57 -14.09
CA ALA A 78 0.75 3.91 -13.85
C ALA A 78 -0.08 4.93 -14.64
N GLY A 79 -0.09 6.17 -14.16
CA GLY A 79 -0.69 7.31 -14.83
C GLY A 79 -0.34 8.57 -14.08
N TYR A 80 -0.80 9.73 -14.53
CA TYR A 80 -0.44 11.02 -13.93
C TYR A 80 1.08 11.26 -13.94
N ASP A 81 1.63 11.88 -12.89
CA ASP A 81 3.01 12.34 -12.83
C ASP A 81 3.70 12.05 -11.49
N GLU A 82 4.95 12.48 -11.38
CA GLU A 82 5.80 12.25 -10.21
C GLU A 82 5.24 12.85 -8.92
N LYS A 83 4.41 13.90 -9.00
CA LYS A 83 3.90 14.59 -7.79
C LYS A 83 2.94 13.74 -6.99
N VAL A 84 2.27 12.80 -7.65
CA VAL A 84 1.37 11.81 -7.04
C VAL A 84 1.96 10.41 -7.09
N GLY A 85 3.27 10.28 -7.36
CA GLY A 85 3.94 8.99 -7.44
C GLY A 85 3.35 8.08 -8.53
N TRP A 86 2.82 8.66 -9.61
CA TRP A 86 2.13 7.94 -10.69
C TRP A 86 0.98 7.04 -10.22
N LEU A 87 0.26 7.44 -9.17
CA LEU A 87 -0.89 6.73 -8.60
C LEU A 87 -2.19 7.50 -8.87
N PRO A 88 -3.37 6.87 -8.77
CA PRO A 88 -4.63 7.58 -8.74
C PRO A 88 -4.65 8.63 -7.60
N PRO A 89 -5.16 9.86 -7.83
CA PRO A 89 -5.02 10.97 -6.88
C PRO A 89 -5.58 10.66 -5.50
N GLU A 90 -6.74 10.00 -5.41
CA GLU A 90 -7.34 9.61 -4.13
C GLU A 90 -6.53 8.55 -3.39
N HIS A 91 -5.89 7.63 -4.12
CA HIS A 91 -5.05 6.61 -3.50
C HIS A 91 -3.79 7.24 -2.91
N PHE A 92 -3.12 8.09 -3.71
CA PHE A 92 -2.01 8.91 -3.24
C PHE A 92 -2.40 9.77 -2.02
N LEU A 93 -3.57 10.42 -2.07
CA LEU A 93 -4.06 11.26 -0.98
C LEU A 93 -4.27 10.47 0.31
N VAL A 94 -4.84 9.26 0.24
CA VAL A 94 -5.01 8.39 1.41
C VAL A 94 -3.66 8.09 2.04
N HIS A 95 -2.65 7.71 1.25
CA HIS A 95 -1.29 7.46 1.75
C HIS A 95 -0.70 8.72 2.40
N HIS A 96 -0.74 9.86 1.71
CA HIS A 96 -0.22 11.14 2.22
C HIS A 96 -0.84 11.56 3.56
N LEU A 97 -2.17 11.46 3.68
CA LEU A 97 -2.88 11.84 4.92
C LEU A 97 -2.68 10.82 6.04
N THR A 98 -2.71 9.53 5.74
CA THR A 98 -2.49 8.49 6.75
C THR A 98 -1.06 8.50 7.27
N ASP A 99 -0.07 8.76 6.43
CA ASP A 99 1.32 8.88 6.87
C ASP A 99 1.49 10.10 7.80
N ALA A 100 0.82 11.22 7.51
CA ALA A 100 0.82 12.38 8.41
C ALA A 100 0.20 12.06 9.79
N ILE A 101 -0.96 11.39 9.80
CA ILE A 101 -1.61 10.95 11.04
C ILE A 101 -0.72 9.96 11.80
N TRP A 102 -0.17 8.95 11.12
CA TRP A 102 0.72 7.95 11.70
C TRP A 102 1.95 8.58 12.37
N GLN A 103 2.62 9.50 11.68
CA GLN A 103 3.79 10.19 12.23
C GLN A 103 3.41 11.03 13.45
N SER A 104 2.23 11.67 13.43
CA SER A 104 1.73 12.41 14.58
C SER A 104 1.39 11.49 15.77
N CYS A 105 0.84 10.30 15.52
CA CYS A 105 0.60 9.28 16.55
C CYS A 105 1.90 8.77 17.20
N ARG A 106 2.98 8.68 16.42
CA ARG A 106 4.29 8.23 16.94
C ARG A 106 5.02 9.31 17.72
N SER A 107 5.01 10.54 17.24
CA SER A 107 5.93 11.57 17.74
C SER A 107 5.39 13.01 17.74
N GLY A 108 4.17 13.24 17.28
CA GLY A 108 3.56 14.57 17.15
C GLY A 108 2.47 14.83 18.18
N ARG A 109 1.47 15.63 17.79
CA ARG A 109 0.38 16.06 18.68
C ARG A 109 -0.67 14.99 18.95
N LEU A 110 -0.72 13.95 18.13
CA LEU A 110 -1.52 12.74 18.39
C LEU A 110 -0.73 11.67 19.15
N LYS A 111 0.42 12.01 19.76
CA LYS A 111 1.28 11.02 20.42
C LYS A 111 0.49 10.14 21.41
N GLY A 112 0.62 8.82 21.23
CA GLY A 112 -0.05 7.82 22.06
C GLY A 112 -1.48 7.49 21.61
N GLN A 113 -2.06 8.21 20.64
CA GLN A 113 -3.26 7.77 19.92
C GLN A 113 -2.88 6.75 18.85
N GLY A 114 -3.86 6.05 18.27
CA GLY A 114 -3.63 4.88 17.43
C GLY A 114 -3.30 3.63 18.25
N PRO A 115 -2.56 2.64 17.70
CA PRO A 115 -2.04 2.60 16.33
C PRO A 115 -3.10 2.21 15.27
N ASP A 116 -4.25 1.67 15.66
CA ASP A 116 -5.31 1.33 14.72
C ASP A 116 -6.00 2.59 14.18
N GLY A 117 -6.24 2.60 12.88
CA GLY A 117 -6.86 3.72 12.19
C GLY A 117 -7.37 3.33 10.82
N LYS A 118 -8.48 3.97 10.42
CA LYS A 118 -9.11 3.85 9.12
C LYS A 118 -9.29 5.21 8.50
N LEU A 119 -8.79 5.41 7.28
CA LEU A 119 -9.01 6.65 6.52
C LEU A 119 -9.73 6.35 5.23
N LEU A 120 -10.72 7.18 4.97
CA LEU A 120 -11.48 7.21 3.74
C LEU A 120 -11.59 8.61 3.21
N VAL A 121 -11.37 8.75 1.91
CA VAL A 121 -11.51 10.01 1.18
C VAL A 121 -12.48 9.82 0.04
N ARG A 122 -13.14 10.90 -0.33
CA ARG A 122 -13.91 11.01 -1.56
C ARG A 122 -13.38 12.19 -2.35
N VAL A 123 -12.83 11.92 -3.52
CA VAL A 123 -12.26 12.94 -4.42
C VAL A 123 -13.11 13.00 -5.68
N ARG A 124 -13.46 14.23 -6.09
CA ARG A 124 -13.97 14.54 -7.42
C ARG A 124 -12.80 15.04 -8.26
N GLU A 125 -12.65 14.45 -9.43
CA GLU A 125 -11.56 14.75 -10.34
C GLU A 125 -12.12 15.25 -11.67
N ASN A 126 -11.64 16.43 -12.10
CA ASN A 126 -11.93 16.97 -13.42
C ASN A 126 -10.67 17.61 -14.00
N ALA A 127 -9.97 16.88 -14.88
CA ALA A 127 -8.67 17.30 -15.43
C ALA A 127 -7.71 17.76 -14.31
N ASP A 128 -7.35 19.04 -14.29
CA ASP A 128 -6.46 19.66 -13.29
C ASP A 128 -7.20 20.26 -12.07
N ASP A 129 -8.49 19.98 -11.90
CA ASP A 129 -9.29 20.37 -10.72
C ASP A 129 -9.67 19.12 -9.90
N TRP A 130 -8.87 18.85 -8.86
CA TRP A 130 -9.09 17.78 -7.89
C TRP A 130 -9.66 18.36 -6.59
N ARG A 131 -10.86 17.92 -6.23
CA ARG A 131 -11.58 18.40 -5.04
C ARG A 131 -11.85 17.26 -4.09
N ILE A 132 -11.34 17.38 -2.87
CA ILE A 132 -11.75 16.52 -1.77
C ILE A 132 -13.15 16.95 -1.36
N GLU A 133 -14.10 16.02 -1.36
CA GLU A 133 -15.46 16.27 -0.92
C GLU A 133 -15.68 15.79 0.51
N HIS A 134 -15.13 14.61 0.83
CA HIS A 134 -15.30 13.98 2.13
C HIS A 134 -13.98 13.39 2.61
N ILE A 135 -13.74 13.51 3.91
CA ILE A 135 -12.74 12.73 4.65
C ILE A 135 -13.47 12.07 5.82
N LEU A 136 -13.38 10.76 5.94
CA LEU A 136 -13.81 10.02 7.12
C LEU A 136 -12.59 9.36 7.71
N ILE A 137 -12.32 9.64 8.98
CA ILE A 137 -11.27 9.00 9.74
C ILE A 137 -11.85 8.38 11.00
N THR A 138 -11.53 7.11 11.21
CA THR A 138 -11.70 6.44 12.50
C THR A 138 -10.31 6.19 13.04
N LEU A 139 -9.94 6.79 14.16
CA LEU A 139 -8.62 6.64 14.79
C LEU A 139 -8.84 6.09 16.21
N GLN A 140 -8.10 5.04 16.56
CA GLN A 140 -8.05 4.55 17.92
C GLN A 140 -7.56 5.66 18.85
N GLN A 141 -8.20 5.82 19.98
CA GLN A 141 -7.86 6.83 20.96
C GLN A 141 -7.71 6.23 22.35
N GLN A 142 -6.94 6.91 23.18
CA GLN A 142 -6.79 6.57 24.59
C GLN A 142 -8.10 6.83 25.35
N PRO A 143 -8.44 6.03 26.37
CA PRO A 143 -9.68 6.20 27.15
C PRO A 143 -9.80 7.57 27.83
N GLU A 144 -8.67 8.19 28.19
CA GLU A 144 -8.62 9.40 29.00
C GLU A 144 -8.84 10.68 28.20
N ILE A 145 -8.63 10.63 26.86
CA ILE A 145 -8.83 11.81 26.01
C ILE A 145 -10.27 11.86 25.51
N SER A 146 -10.89 13.04 25.61
CA SER A 146 -12.27 13.21 25.11
C SER A 146 -12.31 13.14 23.58
N LEU A 147 -13.41 12.63 23.04
CA LEU A 147 -13.64 12.62 21.58
C LEU A 147 -13.50 14.02 20.95
N MET A 148 -13.94 15.06 21.66
CA MET A 148 -13.83 16.44 21.21
C MET A 148 -12.37 16.88 21.05
N GLN A 149 -11.51 16.53 22.02
CA GLN A 149 -10.07 16.82 21.94
C GLN A 149 -9.40 16.05 20.81
N VAL A 150 -9.64 14.73 20.70
CA VAL A 150 -9.10 13.91 19.59
C VAL A 150 -9.54 14.49 18.25
N THR A 151 -10.81 14.87 18.13
CA THR A 151 -11.35 15.47 16.90
C THR A 151 -10.60 16.73 16.51
N GLY A 152 -10.40 17.67 17.45
CA GLY A 152 -9.64 18.89 17.19
C GLY A 152 -8.20 18.63 16.75
N LEU A 153 -7.52 17.67 17.39
CA LEU A 153 -6.18 17.26 17.02
C LEU A 153 -6.15 16.62 15.63
N VAL A 154 -7.05 15.69 15.33
CA VAL A 154 -7.11 15.04 14.01
C VAL A 154 -7.42 16.04 12.90
N LEU A 155 -8.38 16.95 13.11
CA LEU A 155 -8.72 17.99 12.14
C LEU A 155 -7.51 18.87 11.81
N THR A 156 -6.76 19.28 12.83
CA THR A 156 -5.55 20.08 12.64
C THR A 156 -4.51 19.30 11.80
N GLU A 157 -4.39 17.97 11.97
CA GLU A 157 -3.40 17.15 11.23
C GLU A 157 -3.76 17.05 9.77
N LEU A 158 -5.03 16.75 9.51
CA LEU A 158 -5.54 16.63 8.16
C LEU A 158 -5.48 17.99 7.43
N GLU A 159 -5.82 19.09 8.10
CA GLU A 159 -5.77 20.43 7.52
C GLU A 159 -4.34 20.82 7.13
N GLU A 160 -3.39 20.68 8.05
CA GLU A 160 -1.99 21.02 7.79
C GLU A 160 -1.36 20.10 6.73
N ALA A 161 -1.66 18.80 6.77
CA ALA A 161 -1.18 17.85 5.78
C ALA A 161 -1.73 18.19 4.38
N TYR A 162 -3.02 18.50 4.28
CA TYR A 162 -3.65 18.92 3.03
C TYR A 162 -3.13 20.27 2.53
N ALA A 163 -2.93 21.25 3.42
CA ALA A 163 -2.37 22.55 3.08
C ALA A 163 -0.94 22.42 2.52
N ARG A 164 -0.11 21.54 3.08
CA ARG A 164 1.23 21.22 2.54
C ARG A 164 1.15 20.60 1.15
N LEU A 165 0.23 19.67 0.94
CA LEU A 165 0.01 19.03 -0.37
C LEU A 165 -0.43 20.05 -1.42
N LYS A 166 -1.46 20.84 -1.13
CA LYS A 166 -1.99 21.90 -2.00
C LYS A 166 -0.95 22.96 -2.37
N LYS A 167 0.01 23.25 -1.47
CA LYS A 167 1.12 24.15 -1.78
C LYS A 167 2.04 23.59 -2.87
N ARG A 168 2.30 22.28 -2.85
CA ARG A 168 3.21 21.56 -3.77
C ARG A 168 2.54 21.19 -5.10
N ASP A 169 1.25 20.88 -5.06
CA ASP A 169 0.47 20.51 -6.22
C ASP A 169 -0.84 21.30 -6.26
N ARG A 170 -0.93 22.19 -7.26
CA ARG A 170 -2.05 23.12 -7.41
C ARG A 170 -3.29 22.46 -7.98
N ARG A 171 -3.24 21.21 -8.42
CA ARG A 171 -4.43 20.47 -8.85
C ARG A 171 -5.43 20.27 -7.71
N TRP A 172 -4.97 20.23 -6.47
CA TRP A 172 -5.82 20.16 -5.28
C TRP A 172 -6.50 21.52 -5.00
N GLN A 173 -7.76 21.68 -5.37
CA GLN A 173 -8.43 23.00 -5.33
C GLN A 173 -9.28 23.27 -4.09
N ALA A 174 -9.85 22.23 -3.45
CA ALA A 174 -10.80 22.40 -2.34
C ALA A 174 -10.25 23.33 -1.24
N LYS A 175 -11.09 24.24 -0.71
CA LYS A 175 -10.77 24.93 0.54
C LYS A 175 -11.09 23.99 1.69
N TRP A 176 -10.33 24.06 2.78
CA TRP A 176 -10.53 23.16 3.92
C TRP A 176 -11.97 23.24 4.46
N GLN A 177 -12.54 24.44 4.54
CA GLN A 177 -13.90 24.69 5.02
C GLN A 177 -15.00 24.10 4.11
N GLU A 178 -14.67 23.71 2.88
CA GLU A 178 -15.59 23.07 1.93
C GLU A 178 -15.57 21.54 2.04
N ILE A 179 -14.59 20.96 2.74
CA ILE A 179 -14.41 19.52 2.88
C ILE A 179 -15.25 19.03 4.05
N ARG A 180 -16.12 18.03 3.82
CA ARG A 180 -16.84 17.38 4.92
C ARG A 180 -15.93 16.39 5.63
N VAL A 181 -15.48 16.73 6.83
CA VAL A 181 -14.63 15.85 7.65
C VAL A 181 -15.44 15.20 8.76
N LEU A 182 -15.38 13.87 8.84
CA LEU A 182 -15.99 13.05 9.87
C LEU A 182 -14.87 12.36 10.65
N VAL A 183 -14.75 12.68 11.94
CA VAL A 183 -13.78 12.03 12.85
C VAL A 183 -14.56 11.15 13.82
N ASN A 184 -14.21 9.87 13.88
CA ASN A 184 -14.79 8.87 14.79
C ASN A 184 -16.33 8.96 14.84
N PRO A 185 -17.04 8.84 13.68
CA PRO A 185 -18.49 9.09 13.62
C PRO A 185 -19.32 8.12 14.46
N ASN A 186 -18.76 6.98 14.82
CA ASN A 186 -19.38 5.98 15.70
C ASN A 186 -19.08 6.21 17.19
N GLY A 187 -18.47 7.34 17.55
CA GLY A 187 -17.97 7.60 18.88
C GLY A 187 -16.51 7.12 19.09
N PRO A 188 -16.01 7.19 20.33
CA PRO A 188 -14.63 6.81 20.65
C PRO A 188 -14.30 5.37 20.25
N LEU A 189 -13.23 5.18 19.48
CA LEU A 189 -12.63 3.86 19.26
C LEU A 189 -11.56 3.62 20.33
N ILE A 190 -11.93 2.93 21.41
CA ILE A 190 -10.99 2.62 22.49
C ILE A 190 -10.29 1.28 22.23
N ASN A 191 -11.06 0.23 21.93
CA ASN A 191 -10.55 -1.10 21.64
C ASN A 191 -10.36 -1.25 20.12
N GLY A 192 -9.10 -1.24 19.69
CA GLY A 192 -8.71 -1.39 18.29
C GLY A 192 -7.68 -2.51 18.08
N GLY A 193 -7.25 -2.69 16.83
CA GLY A 193 -6.31 -3.74 16.46
C GLY A 193 -6.90 -5.13 16.59
N SER A 194 -6.08 -6.11 16.99
CA SER A 194 -6.48 -7.52 17.01
C SER A 194 -7.55 -7.85 18.05
N ASP A 195 -7.80 -7.00 19.05
CA ASP A 195 -8.87 -7.21 20.04
C ASP A 195 -10.27 -6.92 19.49
N GLY A 196 -10.35 -6.15 18.39
CA GLY A 196 -11.60 -5.76 17.75
C GLY A 196 -11.85 -6.39 16.38
N ASP A 197 -10.81 -6.89 15.70
CA ASP A 197 -10.90 -7.44 14.36
C ASP A 197 -9.79 -8.47 14.09
N ASN A 198 -10.10 -9.56 13.39
CA ASN A 198 -9.11 -10.58 13.07
C ASN A 198 -8.21 -10.13 11.90
N GLY A 199 -6.91 -10.01 12.15
CA GLY A 199 -5.92 -9.64 11.13
C GLY A 199 -5.39 -10.86 10.37
N GLN A 200 -5.19 -10.73 9.07
CA GLN A 200 -4.63 -11.79 8.21
C GLN A 200 -3.74 -11.17 7.11
N THR A 201 -2.60 -11.81 6.83
CA THR A 201 -1.71 -11.42 5.72
C THR A 201 -2.48 -11.41 4.38
N GLY A 202 -2.27 -10.37 3.56
CA GLY A 202 -2.85 -10.30 2.21
C GLY A 202 -4.33 -9.92 2.14
N ARG A 203 -4.92 -9.37 3.21
CA ARG A 203 -6.34 -8.92 3.22
C ARG A 203 -6.55 -7.46 2.83
N LYS A 204 -5.50 -6.72 2.47
CA LYS A 204 -5.55 -5.31 2.08
C LYS A 204 -5.02 -5.07 0.65
N LEU A 205 -5.23 -6.03 -0.26
CA LEU A 205 -4.66 -5.98 -1.60
C LEU A 205 -4.99 -4.71 -2.38
N VAL A 206 -6.23 -4.19 -2.30
CA VAL A 206 -6.58 -2.93 -2.96
C VAL A 206 -5.73 -1.76 -2.46
N MET A 207 -5.34 -1.77 -1.18
CA MET A 207 -4.43 -0.77 -0.60
C MET A 207 -2.96 -1.04 -0.94
N ASP A 208 -2.55 -2.31 -1.04
CA ASP A 208 -1.17 -2.67 -1.40
C ASP A 208 -0.82 -2.29 -2.85
N TYR A 209 -1.83 -2.21 -3.72
CA TYR A 209 -1.69 -1.92 -5.15
C TYR A 209 -1.99 -0.45 -5.48
N TYR A 210 -3.10 -0.13 -6.15
CA TYR A 210 -3.32 1.19 -6.76
C TYR A 210 -4.66 1.81 -6.34
N GLY A 211 -5.23 1.36 -5.23
CA GLY A 211 -6.58 1.73 -4.84
C GLY A 211 -7.65 1.05 -5.70
N PRO A 212 -8.92 1.46 -5.57
CA PRO A 212 -10.05 0.69 -6.05
C PRO A 212 -10.35 0.90 -7.55
N ARG A 213 -9.69 1.86 -8.21
CA ARG A 213 -9.91 2.15 -9.63
C ARG A 213 -9.27 1.14 -10.58
N VAL A 214 -8.22 0.46 -10.11
CA VAL A 214 -7.38 -0.38 -10.96
C VAL A 214 -7.64 -1.85 -10.61
N PRO A 215 -7.88 -2.73 -11.61
CA PRO A 215 -7.92 -4.16 -11.38
C PRO A 215 -6.62 -4.67 -10.73
N ILE A 216 -6.74 -5.70 -9.90
CA ILE A 216 -5.59 -6.38 -9.27
C ILE A 216 -5.60 -7.85 -9.67
N GLY A 217 -4.40 -8.44 -9.74
CA GLY A 217 -4.22 -9.85 -10.13
C GLY A 217 -4.62 -10.88 -9.07
N GLY A 218 -4.80 -10.45 -7.82
CA GLY A 218 -5.25 -11.29 -6.70
C GLY A 218 -4.15 -11.85 -5.80
N GLY A 219 -2.89 -11.85 -6.25
CA GLY A 219 -1.75 -12.30 -5.45
C GLY A 219 -1.43 -11.37 -4.27
N ALA A 220 -1.30 -11.92 -3.06
CA ALA A 220 -0.75 -11.17 -1.92
C ALA A 220 0.76 -10.94 -2.07
N LEU A 221 1.23 -9.76 -1.68
CA LEU A 221 2.65 -9.38 -1.73
C LEU A 221 3.40 -9.76 -0.44
N SER A 222 2.83 -9.44 0.72
CA SER A 222 3.44 -9.69 2.03
C SER A 222 3.51 -11.18 2.37
N GLY A 223 4.60 -11.59 3.01
CA GLY A 223 4.85 -12.99 3.38
C GLY A 223 5.43 -13.86 2.26
N LYS A 224 5.69 -13.29 1.07
CA LYS A 224 6.33 -13.97 -0.05
C LYS A 224 7.72 -13.39 -0.31
N ASP A 225 8.70 -14.28 -0.51
CA ASP A 225 10.01 -13.90 -1.03
C ASP A 225 9.89 -13.36 -2.46
N LEU A 226 10.82 -12.51 -2.88
CA LEU A 226 10.82 -11.90 -4.22
C LEU A 226 11.05 -12.89 -5.36
N SER A 227 11.38 -14.14 -5.07
CA SER A 227 11.34 -15.20 -6.07
C SER A 227 9.93 -15.63 -6.47
N HIS A 228 8.92 -15.33 -5.64
CA HIS A 228 7.53 -15.68 -5.94
C HIS A 228 6.97 -14.72 -6.98
N ILE A 229 6.46 -15.29 -8.06
CA ILE A 229 6.09 -14.52 -9.24
C ILE A 229 4.94 -13.53 -8.97
N ASP A 230 4.06 -13.82 -8.01
CA ASP A 230 3.01 -12.87 -7.58
C ASP A 230 3.58 -11.51 -7.17
N ARG A 231 4.71 -11.53 -6.46
CA ARG A 231 5.36 -10.32 -5.97
C ARG A 231 6.28 -9.73 -7.04
N ALA A 232 7.15 -10.56 -7.60
CA ALA A 232 8.15 -10.15 -8.59
C ALA A 232 7.49 -9.62 -9.87
N GLY A 233 6.48 -10.34 -10.37
CA GLY A 233 5.70 -10.00 -11.55
C GLY A 233 4.90 -8.71 -11.35
N ALA A 234 4.32 -8.49 -10.16
CA ALA A 234 3.62 -7.24 -9.87
C ALA A 234 4.56 -6.03 -9.89
N TYR A 235 5.80 -6.18 -9.40
CA TYR A 235 6.83 -5.14 -9.45
C TYR A 235 7.29 -4.88 -10.89
N ALA A 236 7.53 -5.95 -11.66
CA ALA A 236 7.89 -5.85 -13.08
C ALA A 236 6.79 -5.15 -13.89
N ALA A 237 5.53 -5.52 -13.67
CA ALA A 237 4.40 -4.92 -14.37
C ALA A 237 4.25 -3.43 -14.02
N ARG A 238 4.42 -3.05 -12.74
CA ARG A 238 4.41 -1.64 -12.32
C ARG A 238 5.52 -0.84 -13.01
N GLU A 239 6.74 -1.37 -13.04
CA GLU A 239 7.88 -0.71 -13.68
C GLU A 239 7.68 -0.56 -15.20
N ALA A 240 7.10 -1.56 -15.84
CA ALA A 240 6.72 -1.49 -17.26
C ALA A 240 5.66 -0.41 -17.52
N ALA A 241 4.62 -0.33 -16.68
CA ALA A 241 3.60 0.70 -16.77
C ALA A 241 4.20 2.11 -16.56
N LEU A 242 5.08 2.27 -15.56
CA LEU A 242 5.81 3.51 -15.32
C LEU A 242 6.68 3.91 -16.52
N THR A 243 7.41 2.95 -17.09
CA THR A 243 8.23 3.17 -18.29
C THR A 243 7.38 3.69 -19.44
N ALA A 244 6.22 3.09 -19.68
CA ALA A 244 5.30 3.55 -20.73
C ALA A 244 4.84 4.99 -20.47
N VAL A 245 4.42 5.32 -19.25
CA VAL A 245 3.95 6.69 -18.90
C VAL A 245 5.06 7.72 -19.03
N VAL A 246 6.22 7.47 -18.44
CA VAL A 246 7.37 8.40 -18.48
C VAL A 246 7.87 8.65 -19.91
N THR A 247 7.64 7.72 -20.83
CA THR A 247 8.08 7.82 -22.23
C THR A 247 7.01 8.26 -23.22
N GLY A 248 5.78 8.56 -22.77
CA GLY A 248 4.78 9.21 -23.62
C GLY A 248 3.35 8.66 -23.56
N ALA A 249 3.05 7.69 -22.69
CA ALA A 249 1.68 7.33 -22.36
C ALA A 249 1.11 8.26 -21.27
N LEU A 250 -0.21 8.50 -21.30
CA LEU A 250 -0.92 9.24 -20.23
C LEU A 250 -1.26 8.33 -19.06
N THR A 251 -1.72 7.14 -19.37
CA THR A 251 -1.97 6.04 -18.44
C THR A 251 -1.54 4.74 -19.10
N CYS A 252 -1.12 3.76 -18.30
CA CYS A 252 -0.77 2.44 -18.77
C CYS A 252 -1.13 1.40 -17.72
N LYS A 253 -1.85 0.36 -18.14
CA LYS A 253 -2.05 -0.90 -17.42
C LYS A 253 -1.28 -1.99 -18.16
N VAL A 254 -0.46 -2.74 -17.43
CA VAL A 254 0.28 -3.90 -17.94
C VAL A 254 -0.26 -5.14 -17.24
N VAL A 255 -0.67 -6.14 -18.01
CA VAL A 255 -1.11 -7.44 -17.50
C VAL A 255 -0.11 -8.49 -17.96
N LEU A 256 0.46 -9.21 -17.00
CA LEU A 256 1.36 -10.34 -17.23
C LEU A 256 0.66 -11.63 -16.82
N SER A 257 0.76 -12.65 -17.65
CA SER A 257 0.24 -13.99 -17.36
C SER A 257 1.40 -14.99 -17.33
N TYR A 258 1.63 -15.64 -16.19
CA TYR A 258 2.67 -16.66 -16.04
C TYR A 258 2.06 -18.04 -15.79
N ALA A 259 2.75 -19.07 -16.27
CA ALA A 259 2.44 -20.46 -15.98
C ALA A 259 3.59 -21.14 -15.23
N PRO A 260 3.31 -22.15 -14.38
CA PRO A 260 4.33 -22.90 -13.70
C PRO A 260 5.34 -23.51 -14.68
N ASN A 261 6.62 -23.45 -14.30
CA ASN A 261 7.75 -24.04 -15.01
C ASN A 261 8.01 -23.47 -16.42
N LEU A 262 7.51 -22.27 -16.71
CA LEU A 262 7.90 -21.47 -17.86
C LEU A 262 8.60 -20.20 -17.40
N ASP A 263 9.77 -19.90 -17.96
CA ASP A 263 10.51 -18.69 -17.60
C ASP A 263 9.88 -17.44 -18.20
N GLU A 264 9.43 -17.50 -19.46
CA GLU A 264 8.73 -16.40 -20.11
C GLU A 264 7.23 -16.39 -19.76
N PRO A 265 6.61 -15.20 -19.65
CA PRO A 265 5.16 -15.13 -19.48
C PRO A 265 4.44 -15.69 -20.71
N LEU A 266 3.28 -16.30 -20.48
CA LEU A 266 2.34 -16.69 -21.53
C LEU A 266 1.85 -15.49 -22.34
N ASP A 267 1.68 -14.33 -21.69
CA ASP A 267 1.21 -13.12 -22.33
C ASP A 267 1.67 -11.85 -21.61
N VAL A 268 1.82 -10.77 -22.38
CA VAL A 268 2.19 -9.42 -21.93
C VAL A 268 1.31 -8.40 -22.64
N ILE A 269 0.25 -7.96 -21.95
CA ILE A 269 -0.73 -7.03 -22.51
C ILE A 269 -0.44 -5.62 -22.00
N TYR A 270 -0.30 -4.67 -22.93
CA TYR A 270 -0.26 -3.23 -22.62
C TYR A 270 -1.55 -2.57 -23.07
N GLU A 271 -2.30 -2.03 -22.12
CA GLU A 271 -3.41 -1.12 -22.36
C GLU A 271 -2.97 0.29 -21.96
N MET A 272 -2.82 1.20 -22.91
CA MET A 272 -2.36 2.56 -22.61
C MET A 272 -3.02 3.60 -23.51
N GLU A 273 -3.20 4.79 -22.93
CA GLU A 273 -3.61 5.98 -23.66
C GLU A 273 -2.37 6.75 -24.11
N GLY A 274 -2.29 7.12 -25.40
CA GLY A 274 -1.10 7.76 -25.97
C GLY A 274 -0.07 6.76 -26.49
N ARG A 275 1.20 7.16 -26.56
CA ARG A 275 2.29 6.35 -27.13
C ARG A 275 3.49 6.32 -26.19
N GLY A 276 3.53 5.30 -25.33
CA GLY A 276 4.66 4.98 -24.47
C GLY A 276 5.50 3.80 -24.99
N LYS A 277 6.72 3.68 -24.48
CA LYS A 277 7.62 2.54 -24.74
C LYS A 277 7.05 1.27 -24.12
N ARG A 278 7.03 0.18 -24.90
CA ARG A 278 6.76 -1.19 -24.43
C ARG A 278 8.08 -1.91 -24.22
N LEU A 279 8.22 -2.61 -23.09
CA LEU A 279 9.36 -3.49 -22.84
C LEU A 279 9.12 -4.83 -23.56
N PRO A 280 10.16 -5.47 -24.12
CA PRO A 280 10.03 -6.74 -24.83
C PRO A 280 9.65 -7.88 -23.86
N THR A 281 9.01 -8.94 -24.37
CA THR A 281 8.59 -10.10 -23.55
C THR A 281 9.74 -10.71 -22.74
N SER A 282 10.95 -10.77 -23.31
CA SER A 282 12.14 -11.27 -22.61
C SER A 282 12.51 -10.45 -21.38
N TRP A 283 12.10 -9.17 -21.30
CA TRP A 283 12.24 -8.36 -20.09
C TRP A 283 11.36 -8.87 -18.94
N PHE A 284 10.38 -9.71 -19.20
CA PHE A 284 9.53 -10.31 -18.18
C PHE A 284 9.90 -11.75 -17.86
N ALA A 285 11.01 -12.28 -18.41
CA ALA A 285 11.47 -13.61 -18.04
C ALA A 285 11.75 -13.68 -16.53
N HIS A 286 11.28 -14.75 -15.87
CA HIS A 286 11.34 -14.92 -14.43
C HIS A 286 12.75 -14.73 -13.84
N PRO A 287 13.83 -15.33 -14.38
CA PRO A 287 15.18 -15.12 -13.87
C PRO A 287 15.62 -13.65 -13.89
N GLU A 288 15.24 -12.92 -14.96
CA GLU A 288 15.55 -11.50 -15.12
C GLU A 288 14.77 -10.63 -14.12
N VAL A 289 13.49 -10.96 -13.91
CA VAL A 289 12.60 -10.24 -12.98
C VAL A 289 13.07 -10.45 -11.54
N VAL A 290 13.27 -11.70 -11.13
CA VAL A 290 13.75 -12.02 -9.77
C VAL A 290 15.13 -11.41 -9.53
N GLY A 291 16.03 -11.44 -10.53
CA GLY A 291 17.34 -10.81 -10.47
C GLY A 291 17.29 -9.31 -10.21
N ARG A 292 16.38 -8.58 -10.87
CA ARG A 292 16.21 -7.12 -10.71
C ARG A 292 15.67 -6.70 -9.36
N TYR A 293 14.74 -7.48 -8.80
CA TYR A 293 14.00 -7.05 -7.62
C TYR A 293 14.47 -7.68 -6.32
N ARG A 294 15.46 -8.57 -6.34
CA ARG A 294 15.90 -9.37 -5.18
C ARG A 294 16.18 -8.58 -3.88
N THR A 295 16.50 -7.28 -3.97
CA THR A 295 16.76 -6.41 -2.82
C THR A 295 15.67 -5.37 -2.55
N ARG A 296 14.50 -5.44 -3.22
CA ARG A 296 13.43 -4.45 -3.05
C ARG A 296 12.40 -4.88 -1.99
N HIS A 297 12.14 -3.99 -1.03
CA HIS A 297 11.19 -4.25 0.05
C HIS A 297 9.93 -3.36 0.02
N GLU A 298 9.77 -2.49 -0.99
CA GLU A 298 8.72 -1.46 -1.05
C GLU A 298 7.35 -2.00 -1.48
N HIS A 299 6.25 -1.44 -0.96
CA HIS A 299 4.88 -1.73 -1.43
C HIS A 299 4.57 -0.99 -2.74
N LEU A 300 3.68 -1.52 -3.58
CA LEU A 300 3.32 -0.93 -4.87
C LEU A 300 2.49 0.35 -4.75
N GLY A 301 1.66 0.46 -3.71
CA GLY A 301 0.88 1.65 -3.38
C GLY A 301 1.67 2.82 -2.79
N ASN A 302 2.98 2.65 -2.55
CA ASN A 302 3.85 3.74 -2.14
C ASN A 302 4.39 4.50 -3.37
N ALA A 303 4.75 5.77 -3.18
CA ALA A 303 5.37 6.56 -4.25
C ALA A 303 6.76 6.01 -4.62
N TRP A 304 6.92 5.55 -5.86
CA TRP A 304 8.20 5.07 -6.40
C TRP A 304 9.06 6.27 -6.83
N SER A 305 9.98 6.73 -6.00
CA SER A 305 10.75 7.97 -6.23
C SER A 305 11.97 7.84 -7.15
N ASN A 306 12.29 6.63 -7.64
CA ASN A 306 13.58 6.33 -8.27
C ASN A 306 13.66 6.53 -9.80
N TYR A 307 12.69 7.17 -10.45
CA TYR A 307 12.81 7.51 -11.88
C TYR A 307 13.35 8.94 -12.07
N PRO A 308 14.43 9.15 -12.84
CA PRO A 308 14.94 10.48 -13.10
C PRO A 308 13.88 11.30 -13.84
N SER A 309 13.57 12.48 -13.30
CA SER A 309 12.58 13.43 -13.82
C SER A 309 13.00 13.94 -15.21
N GLY A 310 12.66 13.19 -16.26
CA GLY A 310 12.72 13.63 -17.64
C GLY A 310 11.49 14.49 -17.95
N LYS A 311 11.72 15.74 -18.38
CA LYS A 311 10.66 16.71 -18.73
C LYS A 311 9.76 16.15 -19.85
N CYS A 312 8.65 15.50 -19.49
CA CYS A 312 7.53 15.27 -20.40
C CYS A 312 6.25 15.73 -19.70
N ARG A 313 5.96 17.03 -19.77
CA ARG A 313 4.64 17.55 -19.39
C ARG A 313 3.68 17.23 -20.53
N LEU A 314 3.10 16.03 -20.52
CA LEU A 314 1.92 15.77 -21.33
C LEU A 314 0.69 16.31 -20.58
N PRO A 315 -0.26 16.95 -21.27
CA PRO A 315 -1.51 17.39 -20.65
C PRO A 315 -2.26 16.18 -20.07
N LEU A 316 -2.80 16.33 -18.86
CA LEU A 316 -3.65 15.32 -18.25
C LEU A 316 -4.86 15.03 -19.16
N PRO A 317 -5.33 13.79 -19.25
CA PRO A 317 -6.43 13.44 -20.13
C PRO A 317 -7.69 14.22 -19.73
N SER A 318 -8.24 14.98 -20.67
CA SER A 318 -9.59 15.52 -20.57
C SER A 318 -10.57 14.39 -20.84
N THR A 319 -10.76 13.47 -19.88
CA THR A 319 -11.88 12.54 -19.96
C THR A 319 -13.15 13.36 -19.69
N GLY A 320 -13.90 13.69 -20.75
CA GLY A 320 -15.17 14.43 -20.71
C GLY A 320 -16.32 13.68 -20.00
N VAL A 321 -15.99 12.79 -19.06
CA VAL A 321 -16.92 12.08 -18.19
C VAL A 321 -16.43 12.37 -16.76
N PRO A 322 -17.26 12.97 -15.89
CA PRO A 322 -16.89 13.12 -14.49
C PRO A 322 -16.64 11.72 -13.90
N ASN A 323 -15.40 11.44 -13.50
CA ASN A 323 -15.13 10.26 -12.69
C ASN A 323 -15.75 10.53 -11.31
N ASN A 324 -16.95 9.97 -11.12
CA ASN A 324 -17.72 10.09 -9.90
C ASN A 324 -16.96 9.45 -8.74
N SER A 325 -16.65 10.26 -7.73
CA SER A 325 -16.41 9.89 -6.32
C SER A 325 -15.83 8.50 -6.05
N VAL A 326 -14.53 8.42 -5.80
CA VAL A 326 -13.88 7.16 -5.41
C VAL A 326 -13.66 7.10 -3.90
N LEU A 327 -14.04 5.97 -3.29
CA LEU A 327 -14.01 5.66 -1.86
C LEU A 327 -12.92 4.63 -1.58
N LEU A 328 -12.03 4.88 -0.61
CA LEU A 328 -10.96 3.94 -0.27
C LEU A 328 -10.79 3.84 1.24
N VAL A 329 -10.51 2.66 1.80
CA VAL A 329 -10.28 2.46 3.24
C VAL A 329 -8.88 1.86 3.46
N ARG A 330 -7.96 2.61 4.06
CA ARG A 330 -6.75 2.02 4.69
C ARG A 330 -7.15 1.54 6.07
N SER A 331 -6.74 0.34 6.50
CA SER A 331 -6.83 -0.08 7.91
C SER A 331 -5.40 -0.37 8.37
N GLY A 332 -5.04 0.13 9.55
CA GLY A 332 -3.75 -0.12 10.21
C GLY A 332 -3.54 -1.60 10.51
#